data_AF-A0A957LUC2-F1
#
_entry.id   AF-A0A957LUC2-F1
#
_cell.length_a   1.000
_cell.length_b   1.000
_cell.length_c   1.000
_cell.angle_alpha   90.00
_cell.angle_beta   90.00
_cell.angle_gamma   90.00
#
_symmetry.space_group_name_H-M   'P 1'
#
loop_
_entity.id
_entity.type
_entity.pdbx_description
1 polymer ?
#
loop_
_entity_poly.entity_id
_entity_poly.type
_entity_poly.pdbx_seq_one_letter_code
_entity_poly.pdbx_strand_id
1 'polypeptide(L)'
;MTANNRISLDGTWDFQIDPTDGDDILSIKEWRAAQVPMPWQAQFDDLRNHTGTAWYRRRFEFDGDLAGKAAILHFGAVDYHAIVWLNGHRAGEHEGGYLPFDFDVTALLKPGENVL
;
A
#
# COMPACT_ATOMS: atom_id res chain seq x y z
N MET A 1 11.95 -25.37 12.46
CA MET A 1 12.04 -24.05 11.80
C MET A 1 10.61 -23.65 11.47
N THR A 2 10.02 -22.73 12.22
CA THR A 2 8.71 -22.15 11.84
C THR A 2 8.95 -21.27 10.63
N ALA A 3 8.41 -21.65 9.48
CA ALA A 3 8.39 -20.77 8.32
C ALA A 3 7.66 -19.49 8.74
N ASN A 4 8.35 -18.35 8.66
CA ASN A 4 7.75 -17.06 8.98
C ASN A 4 6.70 -16.75 7.89
N ASN A 5 5.42 -16.94 8.19
CA ASN A 5 4.32 -16.84 7.22
C ASN A 5 3.85 -15.37 7.02
N ARG A 6 4.74 -14.40 7.24
CA ARG A 6 4.48 -12.96 7.14
C ARG A 6 5.64 -12.28 6.43
N ILE A 7 5.31 -11.50 5.42
CA ILE A 7 6.21 -10.56 4.75
C ILE A 7 5.83 -9.18 5.28
N SER A 8 6.78 -8.45 5.87
CA SER A 8 6.52 -7.03 6.19
C SER A 8 6.64 -6.22 4.91
N LEU A 9 5.68 -5.32 4.71
CA LEU A 9 5.71 -4.32 3.65
C LEU A 9 6.10 -2.93 4.17
N ASP A 10 6.48 -2.82 5.45
CA ASP A 10 7.07 -1.60 6.00
C ASP A 10 8.39 -1.25 5.28
N GLY A 11 8.81 0.00 5.44
CA GLY A 11 10.04 0.54 4.86
C GLY A 11 9.73 1.59 3.80
N THR A 12 10.48 1.58 2.69
CA THR A 12 10.41 2.63 1.69
C THR A 12 9.37 2.33 0.62
N TRP A 13 8.45 3.28 0.44
CA TRP A 13 7.39 3.28 -0.57
C TRP A 13 7.61 4.44 -1.54
N ASP A 14 7.20 4.22 -2.79
CA ASP A 14 7.01 5.32 -3.73
C ASP A 14 5.79 6.11 -3.26
N PHE A 15 5.91 7.43 -3.18
CA PHE A 15 4.87 8.33 -2.69
C PHE A 15 4.71 9.54 -3.62
N GLN A 16 3.47 9.98 -3.81
CA GLN A 16 3.14 11.21 -4.50
C GLN A 16 1.77 11.73 -4.07
N ILE A 17 1.63 13.03 -3.84
CA ILE A 17 0.31 13.67 -3.69
C ILE A 17 -0.47 13.51 -4.99
N ASP A 18 -1.76 13.15 -4.92
CA ASP A 18 -2.57 13.02 -6.14
C ASP A 18 -2.60 14.37 -6.88
N PRO A 19 -2.04 14.44 -8.11
CA PRO A 19 -1.96 15.69 -8.85
C PRO A 19 -3.31 16.06 -9.51
N THR A 20 -4.26 15.14 -9.54
CA THR A 20 -5.52 15.25 -10.28
C THR A 20 -6.76 15.21 -9.40
N ASP A 21 -6.63 14.73 -8.15
CA ASP A 21 -7.76 14.38 -7.27
C ASP A 21 -8.75 13.41 -7.95
N GLY A 22 -8.25 12.57 -8.85
CA GLY A 22 -9.03 11.91 -9.91
C GLY A 22 -8.82 10.41 -10.06
N ASP A 23 -8.32 9.74 -9.03
CA ASP A 23 -8.08 8.28 -9.00
C ASP A 23 -7.21 7.74 -10.16
N ASP A 24 -6.36 8.57 -10.79
CA ASP A 24 -5.52 8.17 -11.93
C ASP A 24 -4.02 8.07 -11.57
N ILE A 25 -3.64 6.93 -10.97
CA ILE A 25 -2.24 6.60 -10.67
C ILE A 25 -1.35 6.55 -11.93
N LEU A 26 -1.91 6.30 -13.13
CA LEU A 26 -1.14 6.18 -14.37
C LEU A 26 -0.62 7.54 -14.85
N SER A 27 -1.24 8.63 -14.40
CA SER A 27 -0.77 9.99 -14.66
C SER A 27 0.52 10.35 -13.90
N ILE A 28 0.89 9.58 -12.87
CA ILE A 28 2.01 9.88 -11.98
C ILE A 28 3.35 9.49 -12.60
N LYS A 29 4.12 10.51 -13.00
CA LYS A 29 5.45 10.35 -13.60
C LYS A 29 6.60 10.43 -12.61
N GLU A 30 6.41 11.15 -11.52
CA GLU A 30 7.44 11.40 -10.51
C GLU A 30 6.98 10.88 -9.16
N TRP A 31 7.90 10.20 -8.48
CA TRP A 31 7.68 9.60 -7.17
C TRP A 31 8.80 10.06 -6.25
N ARG A 32 8.44 10.39 -5.01
CA ARG A 32 9.42 10.59 -3.92
C ARG A 32 9.35 9.41 -2.95
N ALA A 33 10.41 9.18 -2.19
CA ALA A 33 10.46 8.09 -1.23
C ALA A 33 9.81 8.49 0.10
N ALA A 34 8.83 7.73 0.58
CA ALA A 34 8.26 7.86 1.92
C ALA A 34 8.54 6.59 2.75
N GLN A 35 8.75 6.75 4.04
CA GLN A 35 8.86 5.67 5.01
C GLN A 35 7.48 5.32 5.57
N VAL A 36 7.17 4.04 5.61
CA VAL A 36 5.99 3.46 6.27
C VAL A 36 6.47 2.55 7.40
N PRO A 37 5.93 2.66 8.63
CA PRO A 37 4.87 3.58 9.03
C PRO A 37 5.39 4.98 9.40
N MET A 38 4.89 6.03 8.75
CA MET A 38 5.02 7.43 9.18
C MET A 38 4.10 8.33 8.33
N PRO A 39 3.39 9.32 8.92
CA PRO A 39 2.58 10.25 8.13
C PRO A 39 3.47 11.14 7.25
N TRP A 40 3.05 11.41 6.01
CA TRP A 40 3.84 12.21 5.06
C TRP A 40 4.07 13.65 5.56
N GLN A 41 3.15 14.20 6.37
CA GLN A 41 3.26 15.55 6.95
C GLN A 41 4.42 15.66 7.94
N ALA A 42 4.83 14.56 8.57
CA ALA A 42 6.00 14.52 9.44
C ALA A 42 7.31 14.30 8.68
N GLN A 43 7.23 13.77 7.44
CA GLN A 43 8.39 13.43 6.61
C GLN A 43 8.84 14.57 5.70
N PHE A 44 7.91 15.37 5.22
CA PHE A 44 8.17 16.37 4.18
C PHE A 44 7.74 17.76 4.65
N ASP A 45 8.72 18.67 4.77
CA ASP A 45 8.48 20.03 5.24
C ASP A 45 7.51 20.81 4.32
N ASP A 46 7.55 20.55 3.02
CA ASP A 46 6.64 21.15 2.02
C ASP A 46 5.20 20.65 2.15
N LEU A 47 4.97 19.51 2.82
CA LEU A 47 3.65 18.89 2.98
C LEU A 47 3.10 18.97 4.41
N ARG A 48 3.78 19.67 5.32
CA ARG A 48 3.43 19.71 6.75
C ARG A 48 1.98 20.09 7.04
N ASN A 49 1.44 21.03 6.27
CA ASN A 49 0.05 21.50 6.39
C ASN A 49 -0.83 21.04 5.21
N HIS A 50 -0.36 20.09 4.40
CA HIS A 50 -1.07 19.63 3.22
C HIS A 50 -2.18 18.64 3.60
N THR A 51 -3.32 18.78 2.93
CA THR A 51 -4.48 17.90 3.05
C THR A 51 -4.89 17.45 1.66
N GLY A 52 -5.40 16.23 1.54
CA GLY A 52 -5.88 15.69 0.26
C GLY A 52 -5.49 14.23 0.09
N THR A 53 -5.64 13.76 -1.13
CA THR A 53 -5.37 12.39 -1.53
C THR A 53 -3.90 12.21 -1.89
N ALA A 54 -3.34 11.05 -1.60
CA ALA A 54 -2.01 10.69 -2.03
C ALA A 54 -1.92 9.22 -2.43
N TRP A 55 -0.99 8.95 -3.32
CA TRP A 55 -0.68 7.64 -3.82
C TRP A 55 0.56 7.10 -3.12
N TYR A 56 0.45 5.84 -2.73
CA TYR A 56 1.56 5.01 -2.27
C TYR A 56 1.69 3.83 -3.21
N ARG A 57 2.93 3.43 -3.51
CA ARG A 57 3.21 2.22 -4.29
C ARG A 57 4.39 1.45 -3.70
N ARG A 58 4.25 0.14 -3.59
CA ARG A 58 5.29 -0.78 -3.10
C ARG A 58 5.44 -1.97 -4.04
N ARG A 59 6.68 -2.19 -4.47
CA ARG A 59 7.08 -3.45 -5.13
C ARG A 59 7.61 -4.42 -4.11
N PHE A 60 7.20 -5.68 -4.19
CA PHE A 60 7.68 -6.75 -3.32
C PHE A 60 7.70 -8.09 -4.06
N GLU A 61 8.63 -8.96 -3.65
CA GLU A 61 8.76 -10.31 -4.20
C GLU A 61 7.98 -11.32 -3.36
N PHE A 62 7.31 -12.25 -4.04
CA PHE A 62 6.70 -13.43 -3.44
C PHE A 62 7.20 -14.67 -4.16
N ASP A 63 8.25 -15.31 -3.62
CA ASP A 63 8.86 -16.51 -4.20
C ASP A 63 8.09 -17.81 -3.88
N GLY A 64 6.88 -17.69 -3.31
CA GLY A 64 6.10 -18.81 -2.83
C GLY A 64 4.97 -19.25 -3.76
N ASP A 65 4.37 -20.37 -3.38
CA ASP A 65 3.01 -20.74 -3.76
C ASP A 65 2.17 -20.70 -2.47
N LEU A 66 0.92 -20.27 -2.58
CA LEU A 66 -0.01 -20.30 -1.49
C LEU A 66 -0.36 -21.74 -1.06
N ALA A 67 -0.23 -22.73 -1.94
CA ALA A 67 -0.38 -24.16 -1.62
C ALA A 67 -1.68 -24.45 -0.82
N GLY A 68 -2.78 -23.82 -1.22
CA GLY A 68 -4.09 -23.93 -0.55
C GLY A 68 -4.28 -23.04 0.69
N LYS A 69 -3.35 -22.13 0.99
CA LYS A 69 -3.47 -21.13 2.06
C LYS A 69 -4.08 -19.82 1.54
N ALA A 70 -4.61 -19.03 2.46
CA ALA A 70 -5.03 -17.66 2.17
C ALA A 70 -3.85 -16.67 2.27
N ALA A 71 -3.86 -15.66 1.42
CA ALA A 71 -3.01 -14.48 1.53
C ALA A 71 -3.85 -13.30 2.08
N ILE A 72 -3.48 -12.79 3.25
CA ILE A 72 -4.14 -11.65 3.88
C ILE A 72 -3.20 -10.45 3.84
N LEU A 73 -3.67 -9.36 3.26
CA LEU A 73 -2.99 -8.06 3.29
C LEU A 73 -3.52 -7.27 4.49
N HIS A 74 -2.63 -6.97 5.43
CA HIS A 74 -2.96 -6.32 6.70
C HIS A 74 -2.42 -4.89 6.76
N PHE A 75 -3.28 -3.93 7.08
CA PHE A 75 -2.90 -2.55 7.37
C PHE A 75 -3.12 -2.25 8.85
N GLY A 76 -2.12 -1.64 9.49
CA GLY A 76 -2.23 -1.21 10.90
C GLY A 76 -3.15 -0.01 11.07
N ALA A 77 -3.03 0.98 10.19
CA ALA A 77 -3.89 2.15 10.06
C ALA A 77 -3.56 2.90 8.76
N VAL A 78 -4.57 3.53 8.15
CA VAL A 78 -4.41 4.47 7.03
C VAL A 78 -5.40 5.61 7.24
N ASP A 79 -4.93 6.86 7.28
CA ASP A 79 -5.79 8.01 7.55
C ASP A 79 -6.12 8.77 6.24
N TYR A 80 -7.38 9.00 5.85
CA TYR A 80 -8.65 8.51 6.46
C TYR A 80 -9.37 7.47 5.58
N HIS A 81 -9.29 7.62 4.26
CA HIS A 81 -9.94 6.73 3.30
C HIS A 81 -8.87 6.12 2.39
N ALA A 82 -8.85 4.80 2.30
CA ALA A 82 -7.88 4.04 1.55
C ALA A 82 -8.58 3.17 0.50
N ILE A 83 -8.21 3.32 -0.76
CA ILE A 83 -8.54 2.36 -1.81
C ILE A 83 -7.26 1.60 -2.15
N VAL A 84 -7.34 0.27 -2.22
CA VAL A 84 -6.16 -0.58 -2.35
C VAL A 84 -6.26 -1.42 -3.62
N TRP A 85 -5.17 -1.45 -4.38
CA TRP A 85 -5.03 -2.25 -5.58
C TRP A 85 -3.80 -3.15 -5.45
N LEU A 86 -3.91 -4.42 -5.85
CA LEU A 86 -2.78 -5.32 -5.99
C LEU A 86 -2.69 -5.76 -7.44
N ASN A 87 -1.52 -5.57 -8.06
CA ASN A 87 -1.26 -5.90 -9.46
C ASN A 87 -2.31 -5.30 -10.41
N GLY A 88 -2.73 -4.05 -10.14
CA GLY A 88 -3.74 -3.33 -10.92
C GLY A 88 -5.19 -3.75 -10.67
N HIS A 89 -5.45 -4.72 -9.79
CA HIS A 89 -6.79 -5.17 -9.44
C HIS A 89 -7.20 -4.63 -8.07
N ARG A 90 -8.42 -4.10 -7.96
CA ARG A 90 -8.92 -3.55 -6.70
C ARG A 90 -9.10 -4.66 -5.67
N ALA A 91 -8.39 -4.55 -4.55
CA ALA A 91 -8.50 -5.46 -3.40
C ALA A 91 -9.66 -5.05 -2.48
N GLY A 92 -9.86 -3.75 -2.29
CA GLY A 92 -10.92 -3.22 -1.45
C GLY A 92 -10.75 -1.75 -1.13
N GLU A 93 -11.59 -1.24 -0.22
CA GLU A 93 -11.45 0.08 0.37
C GLU A 93 -11.75 0.03 1.87
N HIS A 94 -11.23 1.01 2.60
CA HIS A 94 -11.47 1.21 4.02
C HIS A 94 -11.61 2.69 4.33
N GLU A 95 -12.63 3.03 5.13
CA GLU A 95 -12.84 4.37 5.67
C GLU A 95 -12.71 4.32 7.20
N GLY A 96 -11.78 5.08 7.75
CA GLY A 96 -11.40 5.06 9.16
C GLY A 96 -9.89 5.21 9.36
N GLY A 97 -9.47 6.18 10.18
CA GLY A 97 -8.05 6.54 10.29
C GLY A 97 -7.20 5.79 11.32
N TYR A 98 -7.81 4.98 12.19
CA TYR A 98 -7.14 4.51 13.42
C TYR A 98 -7.26 3.01 13.71
N LEU A 99 -8.13 2.30 13.00
CA LEU A 99 -8.34 0.88 13.22
C LEU A 99 -7.65 0.07 12.12
N PRO A 100 -7.07 -1.10 12.45
CA PRO A 100 -6.52 -1.98 11.45
C PRO A 100 -7.62 -2.57 10.57
N PHE A 101 -7.26 -2.93 9.35
CA PHE A 101 -8.13 -3.61 8.41
C PHE A 101 -7.34 -4.59 7.54
N ASP A 102 -8.07 -5.56 6.99
CA ASP A 102 -7.51 -6.68 6.24
C ASP A 102 -8.25 -6.87 4.91
N PHE A 103 -7.51 -7.26 3.87
CA PHE A 103 -8.08 -7.73 2.62
C PHE A 103 -7.59 -9.14 2.30
N ASP A 104 -8.50 -10.02 1.88
CA ASP A 104 -8.11 -11.29 1.26
C ASP A 104 -7.62 -11.00 -0.17
N VAL A 105 -6.33 -11.21 -0.39
CA VAL A 105 -5.65 -10.99 -1.68
C VAL A 105 -5.20 -12.30 -2.31
N THR A 106 -5.73 -13.44 -1.86
CA THR A 106 -5.37 -14.78 -2.33
C THR A 106 -5.45 -14.91 -3.85
N ALA A 107 -6.49 -14.33 -4.46
CA ALA A 107 -6.71 -14.37 -5.90
C ALA A 107 -5.87 -13.35 -6.70
N LEU A 108 -5.28 -12.36 -6.02
CA LEU A 108 -4.57 -11.23 -6.64
C LEU A 108 -3.05 -11.36 -6.54
N LEU A 109 -2.55 -12.09 -5.54
CA LEU A 109 -1.14 -12.36 -5.33
C LEU A 109 -0.63 -13.36 -6.37
N LYS A 110 0.56 -13.11 -6.92
CA LYS A 110 1.23 -13.98 -7.90
C LYS A 110 2.68 -14.25 -7.49
N PRO A 111 3.30 -15.36 -7.94
CA PRO A 111 4.73 -15.58 -7.77
C PRO A 111 5.57 -14.48 -8.44
N GLY A 112 6.72 -14.14 -7.83
CA GLY A 112 7.63 -13.10 -8.28
C GLY A 112 7.19 -11.68 -7.87
N GLU A 113 7.48 -10.69 -8.72
CA GLU A 113 7.24 -9.28 -8.40
C GLU A 113 5.75 -8.93 -8.38
N ASN A 114 5.31 -8.35 -7.27
CA ASN A 114 3.98 -7.80 -7.07
C ASN A 114 4.05 -6.29 -6.86
N VAL A 115 3.02 -5.58 -7.32
CA VAL A 115 2.88 -4.14 -7.15
C VAL A 115 1.62 -3.87 -6.33
N LEU A 116 1.82 -3.38 -5.10
CA LEU A 116 0.79 -2.83 -4.23
C LEU A 116 0.74 -1.31 -4.40
#